data_AF-A0A349N9H7-F1
#
_entry.id   AF-A0A349N9H7-F1
#
_cell.length_a   1.000
_cell.length_b   1.000
_cell.length_c   1.000
_cell.angle_alpha   90.00
_cell.angle_beta   90.00
_cell.angle_gamma   90.00
#
_symmetry.space_group_name_H-M   'P 1'
#
loop_
_entity.id
_entity.type
_entity.pdbx_description
1 polymer ?
#
loop_
_entity_poly.entity_id
_entity_poly.type
_entity_poly.pdbx_seq_one_letter_code
_entity_poly.pdbx_strand_id
1 'polypeptide(L)'
;KASQEFPPRYANRLLGEIEVRNGYYHRAYPYFKREGQFPDARRSRERAVNMLLRNDKFDELQVLLKNPAYEELISLRVRLDIATHQKDWLEVAKLLPFERFSNFHVPMAIIAGITAIVWAALLFRLGQISPWLSRTSFLCLLALFAGMLSTIPTVFLVIVEDTYVGYQPDGDLIRMLAFFIGGVGLREEFCKLLFFLPFAIYFAKQGEERDAFIVASFVGLGFAAEENIGYFSQSLALAAPARFLTANFFHIALTGMGGLYLCRALRRSSYNDFFYIFGIMIVVHGLYNTLLSLPQSDVGPFFAMTVFILLSMHYFRELYSMSVRTVPTYSLSFLFVSGLCLILSGLIIFQASQIGLSAGLLLITPEVIGSVVIVFMFFREFNEALVP
;
A
#
# COMPACT_ATOMS: atom_id res chain seq x y z
N LYS A 1 -28.79 48.21 24.19
CA LYS A 1 -28.97 47.28 23.05
C LYS A 1 -27.98 47.68 21.97
N ALA A 2 -26.77 47.15 22.00
CA ALA A 2 -25.88 47.27 20.85
C ALA A 2 -26.51 46.45 19.72
N SER A 3 -26.72 47.07 18.56
CA SER A 3 -27.14 46.38 17.34
C SER A 3 -26.21 45.18 17.12
N GLN A 4 -26.79 44.00 16.88
CA GLN A 4 -26.06 42.88 16.31
C GLN A 4 -25.66 43.26 14.88
N GLU A 5 -24.73 44.19 14.72
CA GLU A 5 -24.02 44.32 13.47
C GLU A 5 -23.22 43.04 13.29
N PHE A 6 -23.56 42.28 12.24
CA PHE A 6 -22.73 41.17 11.83
C PHE A 6 -21.32 41.72 11.63
N PRO A 7 -20.29 41.05 12.18
CA PRO A 7 -18.92 41.48 11.97
C PRO A 7 -18.65 41.56 10.46
N PRO A 8 -17.77 42.47 10.01
CA PRO A 8 -17.45 42.63 8.60
C PRO A 8 -17.15 41.30 7.93
N ARG A 9 -17.58 41.13 6.68
CA ARG A 9 -17.30 39.92 5.90
C ARG A 9 -15.82 39.55 5.99
N TYR A 10 -15.52 38.27 6.22
CA TYR A 10 -14.20 37.69 6.44
C TYR A 10 -13.54 37.97 7.81
N ALA A 11 -14.13 38.78 8.69
CA ALA A 11 -13.54 39.05 10.00
C ALA A 11 -13.44 37.78 10.85
N ASN A 12 -14.52 36.97 10.93
CA ASN A 12 -14.43 35.71 11.67
C ASN A 12 -13.54 34.71 10.94
N ARG A 13 -13.51 34.70 9.61
CA ARG A 13 -12.56 33.85 8.87
C ARG A 13 -11.12 34.13 9.28
N LEU A 14 -10.73 35.40 9.31
CA LEU A 14 -9.38 35.80 9.68
C LEU A 14 -9.03 35.36 11.12
N LEU A 15 -9.94 35.59 12.06
CA LEU A 15 -9.77 35.13 13.45
C LEU A 15 -9.64 33.61 13.54
N GLY A 16 -10.47 32.86 12.81
CA GLY A 16 -10.38 31.41 12.73
C GLY A 16 -9.03 30.92 12.18
N GLU A 17 -8.51 31.54 11.13
CA GLU A 17 -7.20 31.19 10.56
C GLU A 17 -6.04 31.53 11.52
N ILE A 18 -6.16 32.60 12.32
CA ILE A 18 -5.18 32.92 13.39
C ILE A 18 -5.18 31.82 14.46
N GLU A 19 -6.35 31.41 14.94
CA GLU A 19 -6.46 30.32 15.92
C GLU A 19 -5.92 28.99 15.37
N VAL A 20 -6.20 28.68 14.09
CA VAL A 20 -5.64 27.49 13.40
C VAL A 20 -4.12 27.55 13.35
N ARG A 21 -3.54 28.71 13.02
CA ARG A 21 -2.08 28.91 12.98
C ARG A 21 -1.44 28.71 14.35
N ASN A 22 -2.16 29.05 15.42
CA ASN A 22 -1.74 28.85 16.80
C ASN A 22 -2.01 27.42 17.32
N GLY A 23 -2.59 26.53 16.50
CA GLY A 23 -2.94 25.16 16.90
C GLY A 23 -4.22 25.04 17.74
N TYR A 24 -4.97 26.12 17.92
CA TYR A 24 -6.18 26.15 18.74
C TYR A 24 -7.44 25.84 17.93
N TYR A 25 -7.53 24.61 17.41
CA TYR A 25 -8.64 24.19 16.53
C TYR A 25 -10.03 24.34 17.18
N HIS A 26 -10.15 24.03 18.48
CA HIS A 26 -11.41 24.18 19.21
C HIS A 26 -11.89 25.64 19.28
N ARG A 27 -10.96 26.62 19.35
CA ARG A 27 -11.28 28.06 19.35
C ARG A 27 -11.58 28.58 17.95
N ALA A 28 -10.99 27.97 16.92
CA ALA A 28 -11.21 28.34 15.54
C ALA A 28 -12.64 28.01 15.06
N TYR A 29 -13.21 26.88 15.51
CA TYR A 29 -14.51 26.39 15.05
C TYR A 29 -15.65 27.43 15.17
N PRO A 30 -15.90 28.07 16.33
CA PRO A 30 -16.97 29.06 16.47
C PRO A 30 -16.87 30.21 15.47
N TYR A 31 -15.66 30.66 15.14
CA TYR A 31 -15.44 31.72 14.17
C TYR A 31 -15.83 31.26 12.75
N PHE A 32 -15.34 30.10 12.32
CA PHE A 32 -15.71 29.56 11.01
C PHE A 32 -17.19 29.23 10.89
N LYS A 33 -17.83 28.74 11.96
CA LYS A 33 -19.28 28.50 12.02
C LYS A 33 -20.07 29.80 11.83
N ARG A 34 -19.68 30.88 12.51
CA ARG A 34 -20.33 32.20 12.36
C ARG A 34 -20.14 32.74 10.95
N GLU A 35 -18.93 32.67 10.40
CA GLU A 35 -18.68 33.10 9.02
C GLU A 35 -19.42 32.24 8.00
N GLY A 36 -19.60 30.95 8.27
CA GLY A 36 -20.28 29.99 7.39
C GLY A 36 -21.76 30.31 7.13
N GLN A 37 -22.35 31.22 7.91
CA GLN A 37 -23.72 31.70 7.75
C GLN A 37 -23.92 32.56 6.50
N PHE A 38 -22.86 33.18 5.96
CA PHE A 38 -22.97 33.94 4.71
C PHE A 38 -23.11 32.97 3.51
N PRO A 39 -23.98 33.27 2.52
CA PRO A 39 -24.25 32.37 1.39
C PRO A 39 -22.99 31.91 0.64
N ASP A 40 -22.07 32.84 0.38
CA ASP A 40 -20.81 32.65 -0.36
C ASP A 40 -19.66 32.08 0.50
N ALA A 41 -19.89 31.78 1.79
CA ALA A 41 -18.85 31.35 2.74
C ALA A 41 -18.48 29.86 2.69
N ARG A 42 -18.48 29.23 1.50
CA ARG A 42 -18.16 27.80 1.34
C ARG A 42 -16.86 27.39 2.03
N ARG A 43 -15.77 28.13 1.82
CA ARG A 43 -14.47 27.85 2.48
C ARG A 43 -14.54 27.88 4.00
N SER A 44 -15.33 28.79 4.58
CA SER A 44 -15.50 28.84 6.03
C SER A 44 -16.32 27.66 6.54
N ARG A 45 -17.31 27.20 5.78
CA ARG A 45 -18.06 25.98 6.10
C ARG A 45 -17.16 24.74 6.05
N GLU A 46 -16.32 24.61 5.02
CA GLU A 46 -15.29 23.56 4.90
C GLU A 46 -14.33 23.58 6.10
N ARG A 47 -13.85 24.76 6.49
CA ARG A 47 -13.00 24.93 7.68
C ARG A 47 -13.74 24.51 8.95
N ALA A 48 -15.01 24.89 9.13
CA ALA A 48 -15.80 24.51 10.30
C ALA A 48 -15.95 22.98 10.44
N VAL A 49 -16.26 22.28 9.34
CA VAL A 49 -16.31 20.81 9.30
C VAL A 49 -14.96 20.21 9.68
N ASN A 50 -13.88 20.68 9.05
CA ASN A 50 -12.52 20.20 9.33
C ASN A 50 -12.09 20.45 10.78
N MET A 51 -12.50 21.55 11.41
CA MET A 51 -12.20 21.81 12.82
C MET A 51 -12.92 20.82 13.73
N LEU A 52 -14.17 20.45 13.44
CA LEU A 52 -14.89 19.47 14.24
C LEU A 52 -14.29 18.07 14.09
N LEU A 53 -13.92 17.67 12.88
CA LEU A 53 -13.23 16.40 12.62
C LEU A 53 -11.90 16.32 13.37
N ARG A 54 -11.06 17.38 13.32
CA ARG A 54 -9.76 17.42 14.00
C ARG A 54 -9.82 17.43 15.53
N ASN A 55 -10.96 17.81 16.11
CA ASN A 55 -11.16 17.81 17.57
C ASN A 55 -12.04 16.64 18.04
N ASP A 56 -12.30 15.66 17.17
CA ASP A 56 -13.18 14.51 17.44
C ASP A 56 -14.58 14.92 17.97
N LYS A 57 -15.10 16.08 17.53
CA LYS A 57 -16.41 16.62 17.92
C LYS A 57 -17.52 16.13 16.99
N PHE A 58 -17.68 14.81 16.91
CA PHE A 58 -18.60 14.18 15.96
C PHE A 58 -20.08 14.49 16.25
N ASP A 59 -20.47 14.64 17.52
CA ASP A 59 -21.84 15.05 17.88
C ASP A 59 -22.18 16.44 17.32
N GLU A 60 -21.28 17.41 17.51
CA GLU A 60 -21.44 18.76 16.96
C GLU A 60 -21.39 18.76 15.42
N LEU A 61 -20.57 17.87 14.84
CA LEU A 61 -20.48 17.71 13.39
C LEU A 61 -21.80 17.22 12.81
N GLN A 62 -22.43 16.21 13.41
CA GLN A 62 -23.73 15.72 12.96
C GLN A 62 -24.81 16.80 13.06
N VAL A 63 -24.79 17.61 14.13
CA VAL A 63 -25.71 18.76 14.24
C VAL A 63 -25.44 19.79 13.14
N LEU A 64 -24.16 20.07 12.83
CA LEU A 64 -23.77 21.01 11.79
C LEU A 64 -24.21 20.53 10.39
N LEU A 65 -24.03 19.24 10.09
CA LEU A 65 -24.35 18.65 8.79
C LEU A 65 -25.86 18.53 8.51
N LYS A 66 -26.72 18.68 9.53
CA LYS A 66 -28.19 18.82 9.33
C LYS A 66 -28.58 20.15 8.69
N ASN A 67 -27.68 21.14 8.65
CA ASN A 67 -27.94 22.41 7.99
C ASN A 67 -27.75 22.27 6.47
N PRO A 68 -28.74 22.59 5.62
CA PRO A 68 -28.64 22.48 4.16
C PRO A 68 -27.44 23.21 3.55
N ALA A 69 -26.96 24.29 4.19
CA ALA A 69 -25.77 25.02 3.73
C ALA A 69 -24.47 24.17 3.73
N TYR A 70 -24.47 23.02 4.41
CA TYR A 70 -23.34 22.11 4.54
C TYR A 70 -23.51 20.81 3.74
N GLU A 71 -24.63 20.61 3.05
CA GLU A 71 -24.94 19.37 2.33
C GLU A 71 -23.87 19.04 1.28
N GLU A 72 -23.38 20.05 0.55
CA GLU A 72 -22.30 19.91 -0.45
C GLU A 72 -20.95 19.48 0.15
N LEU A 73 -20.80 19.54 1.48
CA LEU A 73 -19.56 19.23 2.19
C LEU A 73 -19.55 17.83 2.82
N ILE A 74 -20.66 17.09 2.71
CA ILE A 74 -20.77 15.70 3.17
C ILE A 74 -20.07 14.80 2.15
N SER A 75 -18.73 14.80 2.17
CA SER A 75 -17.94 13.90 1.34
C SER A 75 -18.02 12.46 1.87
N LEU A 76 -17.65 11.49 1.02
CA LEU A 76 -17.51 10.09 1.42
C LEU A 76 -16.57 9.93 2.63
N ARG A 77 -15.49 10.73 2.67
CA ARG A 77 -14.53 10.76 3.78
C ARG A 77 -15.20 11.19 5.09
N VAL A 78 -15.98 12.27 5.08
CA VAL A 78 -16.69 12.75 6.28
C VAL A 78 -17.67 11.70 6.79
N ARG A 79 -18.40 11.03 5.89
CA ARG A 79 -19.32 9.94 6.27
C ARG A 79 -18.56 8.74 6.87
N LEU A 80 -17.42 8.38 6.28
CA LEU A 80 -16.58 7.30 6.77
C LEU A 80 -16.02 7.61 8.17
N ASP A 81 -15.54 8.84 8.40
CA ASP A 81 -15.04 9.27 9.71
C ASP A 81 -16.16 9.24 10.77
N ILE A 82 -17.38 9.68 10.42
CA ILE A 82 -18.55 9.60 11.30
C ILE A 82 -18.90 8.13 11.62
N ALA A 83 -18.99 7.27 10.61
CA ALA A 83 -19.31 5.85 10.79
C ALA A 83 -18.26 5.13 11.66
N THR A 84 -16.99 5.47 11.47
CA THR A 84 -15.87 4.96 12.28
C THR A 84 -16.01 5.37 13.74
N HIS A 85 -16.27 6.65 14.01
CA HIS A 85 -16.48 7.14 15.37
C HIS A 85 -17.68 6.47 16.06
N GLN A 86 -18.77 6.27 15.32
CA GLN A 86 -19.97 5.56 15.81
C GLN A 86 -19.78 4.05 15.93
N LYS A 87 -18.65 3.51 15.45
CA LYS A 87 -18.37 2.07 15.38
C LYS A 87 -19.42 1.30 14.55
N ASP A 88 -20.00 1.97 13.55
CA ASP A 88 -20.88 1.34 12.57
C ASP A 88 -20.04 0.63 11.50
N TRP A 89 -19.53 -0.54 11.86
CA TRP A 89 -18.62 -1.31 11.00
C TRP A 89 -19.24 -1.73 9.67
N LEU A 90 -20.57 -1.87 9.62
CA LEU A 90 -21.26 -2.21 8.39
C LEU A 90 -21.25 -1.02 7.42
N GLU A 91 -21.50 0.20 7.92
CA GLU A 91 -21.40 1.40 7.10
C GLU A 91 -19.95 1.70 6.70
N VAL A 92 -18.97 1.50 7.61
CA VAL A 92 -17.53 1.59 7.28
C VAL A 92 -17.18 0.64 6.13
N ALA A 93 -17.56 -0.64 6.23
CA ALA A 93 -17.27 -1.64 5.19
C ALA A 93 -17.93 -1.30 3.84
N LYS A 94 -19.12 -0.68 3.85
CA LYS A 94 -19.79 -0.20 2.64
C LYS A 94 -19.11 1.00 2.02
N LEU A 95 -18.70 1.99 2.82
CA LEU A 95 -18.15 3.26 2.34
C LEU A 95 -16.68 3.15 1.90
N LEU A 96 -15.91 2.28 2.56
CA LEU A 96 -14.46 2.20 2.38
C LEU A 96 -14.03 1.93 0.92
N PRO A 97 -14.62 0.98 0.16
CA PRO A 97 -14.27 0.80 -1.24
C PRO A 97 -14.45 2.08 -2.06
N PHE A 98 -15.56 2.80 -1.88
CA PHE A 98 -15.84 4.02 -2.63
C PHE A 98 -14.90 5.15 -2.27
N GLU A 99 -14.57 5.31 -0.97
CA GLU A 99 -13.57 6.29 -0.53
C GLU A 99 -12.22 6.01 -1.21
N ARG A 100 -11.80 4.75 -1.22
CA ARG A 100 -10.50 4.34 -1.77
C ARG A 100 -10.38 4.66 -3.26
N PHE A 101 -11.41 4.40 -4.04
CA PHE A 101 -11.42 4.70 -5.47
C PHE A 101 -11.70 6.17 -5.80
N SER A 102 -12.32 6.93 -4.88
CA SER A 102 -12.62 8.36 -5.11
C SER A 102 -11.37 9.26 -5.09
N ASN A 103 -10.33 8.87 -4.35
CA ASN A 103 -9.07 9.62 -4.21
C ASN A 103 -7.96 9.07 -5.11
N PHE A 104 -8.31 8.51 -6.27
CA PHE A 104 -7.36 7.82 -7.13
C PHE A 104 -6.44 8.79 -7.90
N HIS A 105 -5.16 8.80 -7.53
CA HIS A 105 -4.14 9.62 -8.21
C HIS A 105 -3.67 8.95 -9.50
N VAL A 106 -4.28 9.30 -10.63
CA VAL A 106 -4.02 8.70 -11.95
C VAL A 106 -2.52 8.63 -12.31
N PRO A 107 -1.70 9.69 -12.16
CA PRO A 107 -0.27 9.60 -12.48
C PRO A 107 0.47 8.55 -11.62
N MET A 108 0.13 8.47 -10.34
CA MET A 108 0.74 7.50 -9.41
C MET A 108 0.30 6.08 -9.73
N ALA A 109 -0.96 5.90 -10.12
CA ALA A 109 -1.47 4.63 -10.59
C ALA A 109 -0.82 4.16 -11.89
N ILE A 110 -0.50 5.06 -12.82
CA ILE A 110 0.25 4.72 -14.04
C ILE A 110 1.64 4.20 -13.68
N ILE A 111 2.37 4.91 -12.81
CA ILE A 111 3.71 4.48 -12.38
C ILE A 111 3.64 3.13 -11.65
N ALA A 112 2.71 2.97 -10.70
CA ALA A 112 2.47 1.70 -10.01
C ALA A 112 2.13 0.57 -11.00
N GLY A 113 1.26 0.85 -11.97
CA GLY A 113 0.90 -0.09 -13.04
C GLY A 113 2.10 -0.52 -13.88
N ILE A 114 3.00 0.39 -14.25
CA ILE A 114 4.25 0.04 -14.96
C ILE A 114 5.09 -0.91 -14.10
N THR A 115 5.28 -0.60 -12.81
CA THR A 115 6.05 -1.50 -11.91
C THR A 115 5.41 -2.89 -11.82
N ALA A 116 4.08 -2.96 -11.77
CA ALA A 116 3.34 -4.20 -11.69
C ALA A 116 3.44 -5.01 -12.99
N ILE A 117 3.35 -4.36 -14.15
CA ILE A 117 3.48 -5.02 -15.47
C ILE A 117 4.86 -5.63 -15.64
N VAL A 118 5.93 -4.93 -15.25
CA VAL A 118 7.30 -5.45 -15.32
C VAL A 118 7.45 -6.70 -14.46
N TRP A 119 7.00 -6.65 -13.20
CA TRP A 119 7.04 -7.81 -12.32
C TRP A 119 6.13 -8.94 -12.77
N ALA A 120 4.97 -8.65 -13.34
CA ALA A 120 4.09 -9.66 -13.94
C ALA A 120 4.79 -10.38 -15.10
N ALA A 121 5.49 -9.65 -15.97
CA ALA A 121 6.27 -10.24 -17.05
C ALA A 121 7.40 -11.13 -16.51
N LEU A 122 8.11 -10.68 -15.46
CA LEU A 122 9.13 -11.48 -14.76
C LEU A 122 8.52 -12.72 -14.11
N LEU A 123 7.34 -12.64 -13.48
CA LEU A 123 6.66 -13.77 -12.87
C LEU A 123 6.13 -14.77 -13.89
N PHE A 124 5.57 -14.32 -15.02
CA PHE A 124 5.20 -15.22 -16.11
C PHE A 124 6.43 -15.96 -16.63
N ARG A 125 7.55 -15.25 -16.73
CA ARG A 125 8.82 -15.82 -17.15
C ARG A 125 9.36 -16.85 -16.16
N LEU A 126 9.46 -16.47 -14.89
CA LEU A 126 9.90 -17.33 -13.77
C LEU A 126 8.98 -18.56 -13.62
N GLY A 127 7.68 -18.37 -13.79
CA GLY A 127 6.67 -19.42 -13.76
C GLY A 127 6.67 -20.32 -15.00
N GLN A 128 7.36 -19.93 -16.08
CA GLN A 128 7.30 -20.58 -17.39
C GLN A 128 5.87 -20.71 -17.91
N ILE A 129 5.04 -19.71 -17.59
CA ILE A 129 3.64 -19.64 -18.00
C ILE A 129 3.61 -19.02 -19.38
N SER A 130 2.94 -19.68 -20.33
CA SER A 130 2.72 -19.09 -21.65
C SER A 130 1.90 -17.79 -21.51
N PRO A 131 2.43 -16.62 -21.90
CA PRO A 131 1.73 -15.35 -21.71
C PRO A 131 0.42 -15.27 -22.52
N TRP A 132 0.25 -16.11 -23.55
CA TRP A 132 -0.91 -16.09 -24.43
C TRP A 132 -1.92 -17.19 -24.07
N LEU A 133 -3.14 -16.78 -23.70
CA LEU A 133 -4.38 -17.58 -23.61
C LEU A 133 -4.34 -18.87 -22.77
N SER A 134 -3.32 -19.09 -21.93
CA SER A 134 -3.35 -20.22 -21.00
C SER A 134 -4.30 -19.95 -19.85
N ARG A 135 -4.91 -21.02 -19.32
CA ARG A 135 -5.74 -20.95 -18.11
C ARG A 135 -4.99 -20.33 -16.94
N THR A 136 -3.74 -20.73 -16.72
CA THR A 136 -2.91 -20.21 -15.62
C THR A 136 -2.67 -18.71 -15.79
N SER A 137 -2.48 -18.21 -17.02
CA SER A 137 -2.32 -16.77 -17.26
C SER A 137 -3.56 -15.97 -16.87
N PHE A 138 -4.75 -16.50 -17.18
CA PHE A 138 -6.00 -15.89 -16.73
C PHE A 138 -6.12 -15.91 -15.20
N LEU A 139 -5.74 -17.01 -14.55
CA LEU A 139 -5.72 -17.10 -13.08
C LEU A 139 -4.72 -16.12 -12.46
N CYS A 140 -3.55 -15.88 -13.06
CA CYS A 140 -2.60 -14.86 -12.61
C CYS A 140 -3.21 -13.45 -12.68
N LEU A 141 -3.95 -13.12 -13.75
CA LEU A 141 -4.64 -11.83 -13.86
C LEU A 141 -5.73 -11.68 -12.81
N LEU A 142 -6.55 -12.73 -12.60
CA LEU A 142 -7.55 -12.72 -11.53
C LEU A 142 -6.91 -12.60 -10.14
N ALA A 143 -5.77 -13.25 -9.92
CA ALA A 143 -5.02 -13.17 -8.68
C ALA A 143 -4.43 -11.77 -8.45
N LEU A 144 -3.95 -11.09 -9.50
CA LEU A 144 -3.53 -9.69 -9.42
C LEU A 144 -4.68 -8.81 -8.90
N PHE A 145 -5.87 -8.94 -9.50
CA PHE A 145 -7.04 -8.19 -9.03
C PHE A 145 -7.49 -8.60 -7.63
N ALA A 146 -7.41 -9.90 -7.28
CA ALA A 146 -7.69 -10.37 -5.94
C ALA A 146 -6.72 -9.76 -4.90
N GLY A 147 -5.44 -9.61 -5.27
CA GLY A 147 -4.43 -8.90 -4.50
C GLY A 147 -4.80 -7.44 -4.25
N MET A 148 -5.15 -6.70 -5.31
CA MET A 148 -5.61 -5.31 -5.20
C MET A 148 -6.86 -5.20 -4.30
N LEU A 149 -7.83 -6.09 -4.47
CA LEU A 149 -9.05 -6.09 -3.67
C LEU A 149 -8.78 -6.45 -2.20
N SER A 150 -7.75 -7.25 -1.92
CA SER A 150 -7.38 -7.62 -0.55
C SER A 150 -6.85 -6.45 0.29
N THR A 151 -6.51 -5.30 -0.32
CA THR A 151 -6.18 -4.09 0.45
C THR A 151 -7.39 -3.47 1.12
N ILE A 152 -8.61 -3.65 0.59
CA ILE A 152 -9.84 -3.14 1.19
C ILE A 152 -10.09 -3.72 2.60
N PRO A 153 -10.19 -5.05 2.80
CA PRO A 153 -10.33 -5.62 4.14
C PRO A 153 -9.11 -5.36 5.01
N THR A 154 -7.92 -5.19 4.42
CA THR A 154 -6.72 -4.79 5.16
C THR A 154 -6.89 -3.40 5.78
N VAL A 155 -7.29 -2.40 5.00
CA VAL A 155 -7.55 -1.04 5.50
C VAL A 155 -8.72 -1.02 6.48
N PHE A 156 -9.75 -1.85 6.26
CA PHE A 156 -10.81 -2.02 7.23
C PHE A 156 -10.27 -2.50 8.59
N LEU A 157 -9.39 -3.50 8.59
CA LEU A 157 -8.75 -3.98 9.82
C LEU A 157 -7.85 -2.92 10.46
N VAL A 158 -7.16 -2.09 9.67
CA VAL A 158 -6.42 -0.91 10.18
C VAL A 158 -7.35 0.00 10.97
N ILE A 159 -8.50 0.38 10.39
CA ILE A 159 -9.46 1.28 11.03
C ILE A 159 -10.00 0.68 12.34
N VAL A 160 -10.30 -0.62 12.34
CA VAL A 160 -10.74 -1.34 13.55
C VAL A 160 -9.64 -1.33 14.61
N GLU A 161 -8.42 -1.70 14.25
CA GLU A 161 -7.26 -1.73 15.15
C GLU A 161 -6.98 -0.35 15.75
N ASP A 162 -6.92 0.69 14.94
CA ASP A 162 -6.71 2.07 15.38
C ASP A 162 -7.81 2.52 16.35
N THR A 163 -9.07 2.11 16.11
CA THR A 163 -10.20 2.50 16.97
C THR A 163 -10.19 1.82 18.34
N TYR A 164 -9.73 0.57 18.44
CA TYR A 164 -9.78 -0.21 19.69
C TYR A 164 -8.46 -0.26 20.45
N VAL A 165 -7.34 -0.33 19.73
CA VAL A 165 -6.00 -0.47 20.32
C VAL A 165 -5.34 0.89 20.45
N GLY A 166 -5.57 1.80 19.48
CA GLY A 166 -5.00 3.16 19.49
C GLY A 166 -3.47 3.18 19.48
N TYR A 167 -2.85 2.10 19.02
CA TYR A 167 -1.41 1.94 19.09
C TYR A 167 -0.73 2.66 17.94
N GLN A 168 0.24 3.50 18.26
CA GLN A 168 1.03 4.22 17.27
C GLN A 168 2.51 3.90 17.47
N PRO A 169 3.29 3.77 16.39
CA PRO A 169 4.73 3.61 16.49
C PRO A 169 5.34 4.86 17.12
N ASP A 170 5.91 4.72 18.32
CA ASP A 170 6.48 5.82 19.10
C ASP A 170 8.01 5.77 19.22
N GLY A 171 8.65 4.88 18.46
CA GLY A 171 10.09 4.68 18.42
C GLY A 171 10.63 3.65 19.40
N ASP A 172 9.83 3.15 20.35
CA ASP A 172 10.23 2.01 21.17
C ASP A 172 10.27 0.72 20.34
N LEU A 173 11.40 0.00 20.36
CA LEU A 173 11.64 -1.17 19.53
C LEU A 173 10.60 -2.29 19.74
N ILE A 174 10.27 -2.60 21.00
CA ILE A 174 9.35 -3.71 21.31
C ILE A 174 7.95 -3.35 20.83
N ARG A 175 7.55 -2.09 21.07
CA ARG A 175 6.27 -1.57 20.61
C ARG A 175 6.17 -1.56 19.10
N MET A 176 7.21 -1.10 18.41
CA MET A 176 7.27 -1.14 16.96
C MET A 176 7.21 -2.57 16.41
N LEU A 177 7.94 -3.52 17.00
CA LEU A 177 7.86 -4.94 16.60
C LEU A 177 6.43 -5.47 16.77
N ALA A 178 5.78 -5.21 17.91
CA ALA A 178 4.41 -5.63 18.14
C ALA A 178 3.44 -5.03 17.11
N PHE A 179 3.57 -3.74 16.83
CA PHE A 179 2.75 -3.02 15.84
C PHE A 179 2.96 -3.56 14.41
N PHE A 180 4.22 -3.71 13.97
CA PHE A 180 4.50 -4.13 12.61
C PHE A 180 4.32 -5.63 12.39
N ILE A 181 4.53 -6.49 13.39
CA ILE A 181 4.30 -7.95 13.26
C ILE A 181 2.82 -8.25 13.45
N GLY A 182 2.23 -7.83 14.58
CA GLY A 182 0.86 -8.16 14.95
C GLY A 182 -0.21 -7.30 14.29
N GLY A 183 0.10 -6.03 14.02
CA GLY A 183 -0.79 -5.13 13.28
C GLY A 183 -0.58 -5.30 11.79
N VAL A 184 0.54 -4.80 11.26
CA VAL A 184 0.80 -4.71 9.80
C VAL A 184 0.97 -6.08 9.14
N GLY A 185 1.98 -6.85 9.53
CA GLY A 185 2.34 -8.12 8.89
C GLY A 185 1.21 -9.15 8.96
N LEU A 186 0.60 -9.33 10.13
CA LEU A 186 -0.49 -10.28 10.32
C LEU A 186 -1.69 -9.95 9.45
N ARG A 187 -2.22 -8.72 9.52
CA ARG A 187 -3.46 -8.36 8.81
C ARG A 187 -3.28 -8.42 7.30
N GLU A 188 -2.14 -7.97 6.80
CA GLU A 188 -1.86 -7.94 5.38
C GLU A 188 -1.69 -9.34 4.79
N GLU A 189 -0.81 -10.16 5.38
CA GLU A 189 -0.56 -11.50 4.87
C GLU A 189 -1.81 -12.38 5.02
N PHE A 190 -2.60 -12.19 6.09
CA PHE A 190 -3.89 -12.87 6.25
C PHE A 190 -4.88 -12.49 5.14
N CYS A 191 -5.10 -11.21 4.88
CA CYS A 191 -6.03 -10.75 3.84
C CYS A 191 -5.62 -11.22 2.44
N LYS A 192 -4.32 -11.18 2.11
CA LYS A 192 -3.81 -11.70 0.84
C LYS A 192 -4.11 -13.20 0.70
N LEU A 193 -3.81 -14.00 1.72
CA LEU A 193 -4.07 -15.45 1.67
C LEU A 193 -5.56 -15.78 1.67
N LEU A 194 -6.40 -14.99 2.33
CA LEU A 194 -7.86 -15.14 2.26
C LEU A 194 -8.35 -14.99 0.82
N PHE A 195 -7.82 -14.01 0.08
CA PHE A 195 -8.16 -13.79 -1.33
C PHE A 195 -7.48 -14.80 -2.27
N PHE A 196 -6.37 -15.42 -1.85
CA PHE A 196 -5.75 -16.53 -2.57
C PHE A 196 -6.48 -17.88 -2.34
N LEU A 197 -7.22 -18.04 -1.24
CA LEU A 197 -7.83 -19.32 -0.83
C LEU A 197 -8.64 -20.04 -1.93
N PRO A 198 -9.47 -19.37 -2.77
CA PRO A 198 -10.18 -20.04 -3.86
C PRO A 198 -9.22 -20.66 -4.89
N PHE A 199 -8.13 -19.97 -5.21
CA PHE A 199 -7.07 -20.49 -6.08
C PHE A 199 -6.32 -21.64 -5.41
N ALA A 200 -6.07 -21.53 -4.10
CA ALA A 200 -5.41 -22.57 -3.33
C ALA A 200 -6.19 -23.88 -3.35
N ILE A 201 -7.50 -23.83 -3.13
CA ILE A 201 -8.40 -25.00 -3.21
C ILE A 201 -8.37 -25.61 -4.62
N TYR A 202 -8.35 -24.77 -5.66
CA TYR A 202 -8.26 -25.22 -7.04
C TYR A 202 -6.94 -25.96 -7.31
N PHE A 203 -5.79 -25.35 -7.00
CA PHE A 203 -4.48 -25.95 -7.29
C PHE A 203 -4.13 -27.13 -6.38
N ALA A 204 -4.60 -27.14 -5.13
CA ALA A 204 -4.44 -28.29 -4.24
C ALA A 204 -5.03 -29.57 -4.85
N LYS A 205 -6.14 -29.46 -5.60
CA LYS A 205 -6.76 -30.58 -6.31
C LYS A 205 -5.97 -31.03 -7.56
N GLN A 206 -5.32 -30.10 -8.26
CA GLN A 206 -4.55 -30.41 -9.47
C GLN A 206 -3.12 -30.88 -9.17
N GLY A 207 -2.56 -30.52 -8.01
CA GLY A 207 -1.19 -30.84 -7.64
C GLY A 207 -0.13 -29.97 -8.35
N GLU A 208 -0.52 -28.87 -8.98
CA GLU A 208 0.36 -27.98 -9.72
C GLU A 208 1.00 -26.92 -8.80
N GLU A 209 2.02 -27.34 -8.03
CA GLU A 209 2.65 -26.47 -7.01
C GLU A 209 3.28 -25.21 -7.59
N ARG A 210 3.97 -25.30 -8.73
CA ARG A 210 4.63 -24.15 -9.38
C ARG A 210 3.62 -23.10 -9.82
N ASP A 211 2.53 -23.54 -10.46
CA ASP A 211 1.46 -22.65 -10.94
C ASP A 211 0.77 -21.99 -9.74
N ALA A 212 0.51 -22.74 -8.67
CA ALA A 212 -0.03 -22.19 -7.43
C ALA A 212 0.88 -21.13 -6.80
N PHE A 213 2.17 -21.40 -6.73
CA PHE A 213 3.17 -20.49 -6.19
C PHE A 213 3.20 -19.17 -6.96
N ILE A 214 3.21 -19.24 -8.31
CA ILE A 214 3.21 -18.04 -9.14
C ILE A 214 1.88 -17.29 -9.06
N VAL A 215 0.74 -17.98 -9.05
CA VAL A 215 -0.57 -17.32 -8.89
C VAL A 215 -0.66 -16.64 -7.52
N ALA A 216 -0.14 -17.23 -6.45
CA ALA A 216 -0.05 -16.58 -5.14
C ALA A 216 0.87 -15.34 -5.17
N SER A 217 2.01 -15.42 -5.87
CA SER A 217 2.88 -14.27 -6.10
C SER A 217 2.17 -13.13 -6.83
N PHE A 218 1.24 -13.42 -7.75
CA PHE A 218 0.41 -12.40 -8.39
C PHE A 218 -0.56 -11.72 -7.41
N VAL A 219 -1.08 -12.43 -6.39
CA VAL A 219 -1.86 -11.79 -5.30
C VAL A 219 -0.97 -10.80 -4.54
N GLY A 220 0.25 -11.19 -4.19
CA GLY A 220 1.22 -10.30 -3.54
C GLY A 220 1.55 -9.07 -4.39
N LEU A 221 1.76 -9.28 -5.70
CA LEU A 221 2.00 -8.20 -6.66
C LEU A 221 0.81 -7.24 -6.77
N GLY A 222 -0.41 -7.75 -6.79
CA GLY A 222 -1.63 -6.94 -6.84
C GLY A 222 -1.80 -6.06 -5.60
N PHE A 223 -1.54 -6.62 -4.43
CA PHE A 223 -1.53 -5.88 -3.18
C PHE A 223 -0.48 -4.76 -3.21
N ALA A 224 0.76 -5.09 -3.59
CA ALA A 224 1.85 -4.12 -3.68
C ALA A 224 1.54 -2.99 -4.68
N ALA A 225 0.92 -3.31 -5.82
CA ALA A 225 0.55 -2.34 -6.83
C ALA A 225 -0.45 -1.31 -6.31
N GLU A 226 -1.46 -1.74 -5.56
CA GLU A 226 -2.45 -0.84 -4.95
C GLU A 226 -1.82 0.01 -3.83
N GLU A 227 -1.03 -0.62 -2.96
CA GLU A 227 -0.34 0.08 -1.86
C GLU A 227 0.62 1.16 -2.38
N ASN A 228 1.36 0.86 -3.45
CA ASN A 228 2.30 1.79 -4.09
C ASN A 228 1.65 3.10 -4.53
N ILE A 229 0.38 3.11 -4.88
CA ILE A 229 -0.33 4.35 -5.28
C ILE A 229 -0.30 5.36 -4.13
N GLY A 230 -0.50 4.88 -2.90
CA GLY A 230 -0.43 5.71 -1.70
C GLY A 230 0.99 6.22 -1.44
N TYR A 231 1.98 5.33 -1.46
CA TYR A 231 3.39 5.70 -1.25
C TYR A 231 3.89 6.70 -2.29
N PHE A 232 3.56 6.50 -3.57
CA PHE A 232 3.99 7.40 -4.63
C PHE A 232 3.28 8.75 -4.54
N SER A 233 2.01 8.79 -4.13
CA SER A 233 1.31 10.04 -3.86
C SER A 233 2.00 10.85 -2.74
N GLN A 234 2.47 10.18 -1.68
CA GLN A 234 3.14 10.83 -0.55
C GLN A 234 4.56 11.30 -0.88
N SER A 235 5.31 10.54 -1.69
CA SER A 235 6.71 10.83 -2.02
C SER A 235 6.89 11.56 -3.36
N LEU A 236 5.81 12.03 -3.99
CA LEU A 236 5.81 12.52 -5.39
C LEU A 236 6.53 11.55 -6.34
N ALA A 237 6.22 10.25 -6.26
CA ALA A 237 6.82 9.15 -7.01
C ALA A 237 8.32 8.85 -6.77
N LEU A 238 9.02 9.60 -5.91
CA LEU A 238 10.45 9.34 -5.61
C LEU A 238 10.71 7.93 -5.05
N ALA A 239 9.76 7.34 -4.32
CA ALA A 239 9.88 5.99 -3.80
C ALA A 239 9.74 4.88 -4.87
N ALA A 240 9.43 5.21 -6.13
CA ALA A 240 9.15 4.21 -7.16
C ALA A 240 10.31 3.25 -7.46
N PRO A 241 11.57 3.68 -7.61
CA PRO A 241 12.69 2.78 -7.89
C PRO A 241 12.95 1.82 -6.71
N ALA A 242 13.03 2.36 -5.49
CA ALA A 242 13.24 1.56 -4.29
C ALA A 242 12.12 0.53 -4.10
N ARG A 243 10.85 0.93 -4.22
CA ARG A 243 9.70 0.02 -4.05
C ARG A 243 9.57 -0.99 -5.18
N PHE A 244 9.95 -0.63 -6.42
CA PHE A 244 10.06 -1.61 -7.51
C PHE A 244 11.06 -2.71 -7.18
N LEU A 245 12.21 -2.35 -6.61
CA LEU A 245 13.29 -3.30 -6.30
C LEU A 245 13.04 -4.09 -5.03
N THR A 246 12.38 -3.51 -4.03
CA THR A 246 12.20 -4.14 -2.72
C THR A 246 10.74 -4.51 -2.47
N ALA A 247 9.90 -3.55 -2.10
CA ALA A 247 8.53 -3.76 -1.61
C ALA A 247 7.69 -4.66 -2.54
N ASN A 248 7.74 -4.43 -3.85
CA ASN A 248 7.03 -5.26 -4.83
C ASN A 248 7.44 -6.73 -4.73
N PHE A 249 8.74 -6.99 -4.80
CA PHE A 249 9.24 -8.36 -4.73
C PHE A 249 9.05 -8.96 -3.34
N PHE A 250 9.13 -8.15 -2.29
CA PHE A 250 8.90 -8.57 -0.92
C PHE A 250 7.47 -9.12 -0.72
N HIS A 251 6.45 -8.38 -1.18
CA HIS A 251 5.07 -8.86 -1.16
C HIS A 251 4.84 -10.08 -2.06
N ILE A 252 5.44 -10.09 -3.26
CA ILE A 252 5.47 -11.26 -4.15
C ILE A 252 5.97 -12.49 -3.39
N ALA A 253 7.11 -12.34 -2.70
CA ALA A 253 7.79 -13.46 -2.07
C ALA A 253 7.02 -13.98 -0.85
N LEU A 254 6.59 -13.09 0.05
CA LEU A 254 5.80 -13.47 1.23
C LEU A 254 4.51 -14.19 0.83
N THR A 255 3.76 -13.61 -0.11
CA THR A 255 2.46 -14.16 -0.53
C THR A 255 2.64 -15.44 -1.33
N GLY A 256 3.63 -15.50 -2.22
CA GLY A 256 3.98 -16.70 -2.97
C GLY A 256 4.28 -17.87 -2.05
N MET A 257 5.18 -17.66 -1.08
CA MET A 257 5.56 -18.68 -0.09
C MET A 257 4.35 -19.10 0.76
N GLY A 258 3.60 -18.15 1.32
CA GLY A 258 2.39 -18.46 2.08
C GLY A 258 1.37 -19.26 1.27
N GLY A 259 1.16 -18.89 0.00
CA GLY A 259 0.23 -19.57 -0.90
C GLY A 259 0.66 -20.99 -1.27
N LEU A 260 1.94 -21.22 -1.55
CA LEU A 260 2.48 -22.56 -1.82
C LEU A 260 2.27 -23.50 -0.62
N TYR A 261 2.60 -23.04 0.59
CA TYR A 261 2.44 -23.87 1.79
C TYR A 261 0.97 -24.08 2.15
N LEU A 262 0.09 -23.10 1.90
CA LEU A 262 -1.36 -23.29 2.01
C LEU A 262 -1.85 -24.37 1.03
N CYS A 263 -1.44 -24.33 -0.23
CA CYS A 263 -1.78 -25.36 -1.21
C CYS A 263 -1.29 -26.76 -0.81
N ARG A 264 -0.04 -26.86 -0.36
CA ARG A 264 0.54 -28.12 0.13
C ARG A 264 -0.26 -28.65 1.33
N ALA A 265 -0.66 -27.76 2.25
CA ALA A 265 -1.45 -28.12 3.42
C ALA A 265 -2.84 -28.62 3.05
N LEU A 266 -3.56 -27.92 2.17
CA LEU A 266 -4.88 -28.33 1.68
C LEU A 266 -4.81 -29.68 0.96
N ARG A 267 -3.79 -29.92 0.13
CA ARG A 267 -3.62 -31.18 -0.60
C ARG A 267 -3.31 -32.36 0.34
N ARG A 268 -2.47 -32.14 1.35
CA ARG A 268 -2.02 -33.19 2.29
C ARG A 268 -2.93 -33.34 3.52
N SER A 269 -3.89 -32.44 3.71
CA SER A 269 -4.67 -32.31 4.94
C SER A 269 -3.81 -32.19 6.21
N SER A 270 -2.65 -31.53 6.09
CA SER A 270 -1.70 -31.29 7.19
C SER A 270 -1.24 -29.84 7.18
N TYR A 271 -1.54 -29.10 8.25
CA TYR A 271 -1.40 -27.64 8.28
C TYR A 271 -0.19 -27.15 9.06
N ASN A 272 0.62 -28.04 9.66
CA ASN A 272 1.74 -27.66 10.52
C ASN A 272 2.78 -26.82 9.77
N ASP A 273 3.22 -27.30 8.60
CA ASP A 273 4.19 -26.58 7.77
C ASP A 273 3.65 -25.22 7.31
N PHE A 274 2.34 -25.16 7.02
CA PHE A 274 1.67 -23.92 6.65
C PHE A 274 1.68 -22.91 7.79
N PHE A 275 1.22 -23.29 8.99
CA PHE A 275 1.19 -22.36 10.12
C PHE A 275 2.60 -21.91 10.53
N TYR A 276 3.59 -22.80 10.43
CA TYR A 276 4.99 -22.46 10.69
C TYR A 276 5.51 -21.41 9.69
N ILE A 277 5.37 -21.67 8.39
CA ILE A 277 5.82 -20.73 7.36
C ILE A 277 5.03 -19.43 7.40
N PHE A 278 3.71 -19.49 7.56
CA PHE A 278 2.86 -18.30 7.65
C PHE A 278 3.25 -17.42 8.84
N GLY A 279 3.50 -18.01 10.02
CA GLY A 279 4.01 -17.28 11.18
C GLY A 279 5.37 -16.62 10.89
N ILE A 280 6.29 -17.31 10.22
CA ILE A 280 7.57 -16.72 9.80
C ILE A 280 7.35 -15.57 8.81
N MET A 281 6.47 -15.70 7.82
CA MET A 281 6.19 -14.63 6.85
C MET A 281 5.66 -13.37 7.55
N ILE A 282 4.77 -13.51 8.52
CA ILE A 282 4.27 -12.40 9.34
C ILE A 282 5.41 -11.71 10.11
N VAL A 283 6.28 -12.50 10.75
CA VAL A 283 7.43 -11.97 11.49
C VAL A 283 8.43 -11.29 10.56
N VAL A 284 8.75 -11.89 9.41
CA VAL A 284 9.67 -11.34 8.40
C VAL A 284 9.12 -10.02 7.87
N HIS A 285 7.82 -9.96 7.57
CA HIS A 285 7.15 -8.73 7.15
C HIS A 285 7.29 -7.65 8.23
N GLY A 286 6.83 -7.94 9.44
CA GLY A 286 6.87 -6.96 10.53
C GLY A 286 8.29 -6.52 10.89
N LEU A 287 9.26 -7.42 10.84
CA LEU A 287 10.66 -7.12 11.08
C LEU A 287 11.23 -6.19 9.99
N TYR A 288 10.92 -6.45 8.72
CA TYR A 288 11.32 -5.57 7.61
C TYR A 288 10.79 -4.14 7.80
N ASN A 289 9.49 -3.99 8.10
CA ASN A 289 8.89 -2.68 8.31
C ASN A 289 9.41 -1.97 9.56
N THR A 290 9.64 -2.72 10.65
CA THR A 290 10.24 -2.19 11.89
C THR A 290 11.63 -1.63 11.61
N LEU A 291 12.49 -2.41 10.96
CA LEU A 291 13.88 -2.03 10.70
C LEU A 291 14.00 -0.81 9.79
N LEU A 292 13.07 -0.63 8.85
CA LEU A 292 12.98 0.57 8.02
C LEU A 292 12.43 1.80 8.75
N SER A 293 11.62 1.59 9.79
CA SER A 293 10.90 2.65 10.48
C SER A 293 11.55 3.08 11.80
N LEU A 294 12.63 2.43 12.23
CA LEU A 294 13.30 2.70 13.51
C LEU A 294 13.91 4.12 13.50
N PRO A 295 13.42 5.05 14.34
CA PRO A 295 13.97 6.38 14.40
C PRO A 295 15.45 6.34 14.79
N GLN A 296 16.28 7.12 14.10
CA GLN A 296 17.72 7.31 14.42
C GLN A 296 18.63 6.09 14.22
N SER A 297 18.16 5.02 13.56
CA SER A 297 18.98 3.85 13.27
C SER A 297 19.56 3.91 11.85
N ASP A 298 20.82 4.35 11.72
CA ASP A 298 21.54 4.30 10.44
C ASP A 298 21.81 2.85 9.98
N VAL A 299 21.74 1.88 10.90
CA VAL A 299 21.95 0.45 10.63
C VAL A 299 20.66 -0.31 10.33
N GLY A 300 19.50 0.25 10.68
CA GLY A 300 18.18 -0.37 10.47
C GLY A 300 17.94 -0.78 9.01
N PRO A 301 18.11 0.14 8.03
CA PRO A 301 17.98 -0.18 6.61
C PRO A 301 18.91 -1.31 6.14
N PHE A 302 20.14 -1.39 6.68
CA PHE A 302 21.07 -2.48 6.35
C PHE A 302 20.52 -3.86 6.78
N PHE A 303 19.99 -3.96 7.99
CA PHE A 303 19.35 -5.20 8.46
C PHE A 303 18.06 -5.50 7.70
N ALA A 304 17.26 -4.48 7.36
CA ALA A 304 16.06 -4.67 6.53
C ALA A 304 16.44 -5.26 5.16
N MET A 305 17.52 -4.78 4.54
CA MET A 305 18.03 -5.35 3.29
C MET A 305 18.55 -6.77 3.47
N THR A 306 19.18 -7.10 4.60
CA THR A 306 19.60 -8.48 4.90
C THR A 306 18.38 -9.42 4.96
N VAL A 307 17.32 -9.03 5.67
CA VAL A 307 16.06 -9.78 5.73
C VAL A 307 15.46 -9.97 4.34
N PHE A 308 15.44 -8.91 3.53
CA PHE A 308 14.96 -8.95 2.15
C PHE A 308 15.76 -9.91 1.27
N ILE A 309 17.10 -9.87 1.33
CA ILE A 309 17.97 -10.77 0.54
C ILE A 309 17.76 -12.23 0.95
N LEU A 310 17.69 -12.52 2.25
CA LEU A 310 17.46 -13.89 2.73
C LEU A 310 16.10 -14.44 2.29
N LEU A 311 15.04 -13.63 2.38
CA LEU A 311 13.73 -14.00 1.84
C LEU A 311 13.79 -14.25 0.33
N SER A 312 14.50 -13.39 -0.40
CA SER A 312 14.64 -13.50 -1.86
C SER A 312 15.32 -14.80 -2.26
N MET A 313 16.46 -15.11 -1.62
CA MET A 313 17.17 -16.37 -1.82
C MET A 313 16.28 -17.57 -1.51
N HIS A 314 15.47 -17.50 -0.45
CA HIS A 314 14.55 -18.58 -0.09
C HIS A 314 13.45 -18.77 -1.14
N TYR A 315 12.85 -17.67 -1.62
CA TYR A 315 11.84 -17.69 -2.68
C TYR A 315 12.37 -18.34 -3.96
N PHE A 316 13.54 -17.90 -4.44
CA PHE A 316 14.15 -18.46 -5.65
C PHE A 316 14.54 -19.92 -5.47
N ARG A 317 15.08 -20.30 -4.30
CA ARG A 317 15.38 -21.70 -3.99
C ARG A 317 14.13 -22.59 -4.06
N GLU A 318 13.03 -22.18 -3.45
CA GLU A 318 11.77 -22.94 -3.57
C GLU A 318 11.29 -23.00 -5.01
N LEU A 319 11.31 -21.87 -5.74
CA LEU A 319 10.92 -21.82 -7.15
C LEU A 319 11.71 -22.81 -8.01
N TYR A 320 13.03 -22.84 -7.86
CA TYR A 320 13.92 -23.69 -8.65
C TYR A 320 13.90 -25.16 -8.20
N SER A 321 13.46 -25.46 -6.98
CA SER A 321 13.24 -26.84 -6.53
C SER A 321 12.06 -27.51 -7.25
N MET A 322 11.14 -26.72 -7.81
CA MET A 322 9.98 -27.22 -8.55
C MET A 322 10.31 -27.48 -10.02
N SER A 323 9.69 -28.52 -10.60
CA SER A 323 9.99 -28.99 -11.95
C SER A 323 9.89 -27.89 -13.01
N VAL A 324 10.85 -27.89 -13.94
CA VAL A 324 10.93 -27.00 -15.10
C VAL A 324 10.22 -27.64 -16.29
N ARG A 325 9.36 -26.88 -16.97
CA ARG A 325 8.57 -27.34 -18.11
C ARG A 325 9.26 -27.06 -19.45
N THR A 326 9.99 -25.94 -19.59
CA THR A 326 10.56 -25.53 -20.88
C THR A 326 11.87 -24.75 -20.76
N VAL A 327 12.68 -24.78 -21.84
CA VAL A 327 13.83 -23.88 -22.01
C VAL A 327 13.29 -22.50 -22.36
N PRO A 328 13.70 -21.47 -21.61
CA PRO A 328 12.92 -20.26 -21.63
C PRO A 328 13.48 -19.32 -22.76
N THR A 329 12.62 -18.71 -23.58
CA THR A 329 12.94 -17.86 -24.77
C THR A 329 13.60 -16.46 -24.63
N TYR A 330 13.52 -15.73 -23.51
CA TYR A 330 14.09 -14.36 -23.36
C TYR A 330 14.68 -14.07 -21.97
N SER A 331 15.76 -13.29 -21.86
CA SER A 331 16.48 -13.07 -20.60
C SER A 331 15.64 -12.34 -19.52
N LEU A 332 15.63 -12.87 -18.29
CA LEU A 332 15.13 -12.23 -17.07
C LEU A 332 15.89 -10.95 -16.79
N SER A 333 17.21 -10.99 -16.92
CA SER A 333 18.10 -9.84 -16.74
C SER A 333 17.72 -8.71 -17.69
N PHE A 334 17.47 -9.03 -18.97
CA PHE A 334 17.01 -8.06 -19.96
C PHE A 334 15.66 -7.44 -19.59
N LEU A 335 14.67 -8.25 -19.20
CA LEU A 335 13.35 -7.75 -18.79
C LEU A 335 13.44 -6.86 -17.56
N PHE A 336 14.22 -7.26 -16.57
CA PHE A 336 14.40 -6.54 -15.32
C PHE A 336 15.07 -5.18 -15.54
N VAL A 337 16.17 -5.14 -16.30
CA VAL A 337 16.88 -3.88 -16.63
C VAL A 337 16.00 -2.96 -17.47
N SER A 338 15.34 -3.51 -18.49
CA SER A 338 14.46 -2.72 -19.36
C SER A 338 13.29 -2.13 -18.57
N GLY A 339 12.71 -2.91 -17.65
CA GLY A 339 11.68 -2.44 -16.73
C GLY A 339 12.17 -1.35 -15.78
N LEU A 340 13.35 -1.52 -15.18
CA LEU A 340 13.96 -0.50 -14.32
C LEU A 340 14.24 0.80 -15.11
N CYS A 341 14.79 0.70 -16.31
CA CYS A 341 15.00 1.85 -17.20
C CYS A 341 13.68 2.54 -17.54
N LEU A 342 12.60 1.80 -17.79
CA LEU A 342 11.27 2.37 -18.07
C LEU A 342 10.73 3.14 -16.86
N ILE A 343 10.87 2.59 -15.66
CA ILE A 343 10.43 3.24 -14.41
C ILE A 343 11.23 4.51 -14.15
N LEU A 344 12.56 4.44 -14.25
CA LEU A 344 13.43 5.60 -14.10
C LEU A 344 13.14 6.68 -15.14
N SER A 345 12.91 6.31 -16.40
CA SER A 345 12.54 7.26 -17.46
C SER A 345 11.21 7.94 -17.14
N GLY A 346 10.20 7.17 -16.72
CA GLY A 346 8.90 7.70 -16.31
C GLY A 346 9.02 8.65 -15.12
N LEU A 347 9.85 8.31 -14.13
CA LEU A 347 10.12 9.15 -12.97
C LEU A 347 10.83 10.46 -13.36
N ILE A 348 11.85 10.40 -14.23
CA ILE A 348 12.55 11.60 -14.70
C ILE A 348 11.59 12.53 -15.43
N ILE A 349 10.75 12.01 -16.33
CA ILE A 349 9.74 12.80 -17.04
C ILE A 349 8.76 13.43 -16.04
N PHE A 350 8.29 12.66 -15.07
CA PHE A 350 7.38 13.15 -14.03
C PHE A 350 8.04 14.27 -13.20
N GLN A 351 9.23 14.05 -12.63
CA GLN A 351 9.92 15.05 -11.82
C GLN A 351 10.26 16.31 -12.62
N ALA A 352 10.75 16.15 -13.85
CA ALA A 352 11.07 17.27 -14.72
C ALA A 352 9.83 18.15 -14.98
N SER A 353 8.64 17.54 -15.08
CA SER A 353 7.37 18.28 -15.25
C SER A 353 6.94 19.05 -14.00
N GLN A 354 7.34 18.62 -12.80
CA GLN A 354 6.91 19.23 -11.54
C GLN A 354 7.86 20.34 -11.07
N ILE A 355 9.16 20.11 -11.16
CA ILE A 355 10.19 20.98 -10.54
C ILE A 355 11.32 21.36 -11.51
N GLY A 356 11.23 20.97 -12.78
CA GLY A 356 12.27 21.20 -13.79
C GLY A 356 13.32 20.08 -13.84
N LEU A 357 13.95 19.91 -15.00
CA LEU A 357 14.85 18.78 -15.28
C LEU A 357 16.05 18.71 -14.33
N SER A 358 16.73 19.84 -14.08
CA SER A 358 17.93 19.86 -13.24
C SER A 358 17.63 19.45 -11.79
N ALA A 359 16.58 20.01 -11.19
CA ALA A 359 16.15 19.64 -9.84
C ALA A 359 15.65 18.20 -9.78
N GLY A 360 14.90 17.75 -10.80
CA GLY A 360 14.43 16.37 -10.91
C GLY A 360 15.57 15.35 -10.95
N LEU A 361 16.60 15.59 -11.77
CA LEU A 361 17.78 14.71 -11.84
C LEU A 361 18.56 14.66 -10.51
N LEU A 362 18.71 15.80 -9.84
CA LEU A 362 19.36 15.87 -8.52
C LEU A 362 18.61 15.04 -7.47
N LEU A 363 17.27 15.06 -7.48
CA LEU A 363 16.47 14.25 -6.55
C LEU A 363 16.51 12.75 -6.85
N ILE A 364 16.62 12.35 -8.11
CA ILE A 364 16.59 10.93 -8.51
C ILE A 364 17.94 10.25 -8.33
N THR A 365 19.05 10.99 -8.41
CA THR A 365 20.41 10.43 -8.39
C THR A 365 20.70 9.53 -7.17
N PRO A 366 20.37 9.93 -5.92
CA PRO A 366 20.59 9.07 -4.75
C PRO A 366 19.83 7.74 -4.83
N GLU A 367 18.59 7.76 -5.31
CA GLU A 367 17.74 6.57 -5.45
C GLU A 367 18.34 5.56 -6.44
N VAL A 368 18.90 6.05 -7.56
CA VAL A 368 19.57 5.20 -8.56
C VAL A 368 20.83 4.56 -7.98
N ILE A 369 21.63 5.31 -7.23
CA ILE A 369 22.86 4.78 -6.61
C ILE A 369 22.51 3.72 -5.56
N GLY A 370 21.53 3.98 -4.70
CA GLY A 370 21.07 3.03 -3.68
C GLY A 370 20.51 1.73 -4.25
N SER A 371 20.01 1.77 -5.48
CA SER A 371 19.43 0.62 -6.18
C SER A 371 20.44 -0.43 -6.66
N VAL A 372 21.72 -0.07 -6.82
CA VAL A 372 22.74 -0.92 -7.47
C VAL A 372 22.94 -2.27 -6.77
N VAL A 373 22.97 -2.27 -5.43
CA VAL A 373 23.19 -3.50 -4.64
C VAL A 373 22.04 -4.50 -4.86
N ILE A 374 20.81 -4.01 -4.91
CA ILE A 374 19.62 -4.86 -5.10
C ILE A 374 19.57 -5.40 -6.53
N VAL A 375 19.93 -4.58 -7.52
CA VAL A 375 20.06 -5.01 -8.92
C VAL A 375 21.07 -6.16 -9.04
N PHE A 376 22.24 -6.05 -8.39
CA PHE A 376 23.24 -7.12 -8.37
C PHE A 376 22.71 -8.41 -7.73
N MET A 377 21.95 -8.30 -6.64
CA MET A 377 21.31 -9.46 -6.01
C MET A 377 20.36 -10.18 -6.99
N PHE A 378 19.49 -9.46 -7.69
CA PHE A 378 18.60 -10.09 -8.67
C PHE A 378 19.33 -10.75 -9.83
N PHE A 379 20.39 -10.13 -10.37
CA PHE A 379 21.18 -10.78 -11.42
C PHE A 379 21.80 -12.10 -10.96
N ARG A 380 22.33 -12.12 -9.74
CA ARG A 380 22.86 -13.34 -9.14
C ARG A 380 21.77 -14.41 -9.01
N GLU A 381 20.60 -14.05 -8.50
CA GLU A 381 19.52 -15.02 -8.26
C GLU A 381 18.81 -15.48 -9.54
N PHE A 382 18.74 -14.64 -10.57
CA PHE A 382 18.27 -15.06 -11.90
C PHE A 382 19.15 -16.15 -12.51
N ASN A 383 20.44 -16.20 -12.11
CA ASN A 383 21.39 -17.24 -12.48
C ASN A 383 21.41 -17.50 -14.01
N GLU A 384 21.30 -16.43 -14.79
CA GLU A 384 21.44 -16.50 -16.24
C GLU A 384 22.93 -16.50 -16.56
N ALA A 385 23.39 -17.51 -17.28
CA ALA A 385 24.71 -17.44 -17.88
C ALA A 385 24.76 -16.18 -18.75
N LEU A 386 25.70 -15.29 -18.48
CA LEU A 386 26.11 -14.27 -19.44
C LEU A 386 26.60 -15.05 -20.66
N VAL A 387 25.72 -15.28 -21.62
CA VAL A 387 26.09 -15.95 -22.88
C VAL A 387 27.13 -15.03 -23.53
N PRO A 388 28.36 -15.51 -23.77
CA PRO A 388 29.40 -14.70 -24.41
C PRO A 388 29.02 -14.24 -25.82
#